data_AF-A0A175Y634-F1
#
_entry.id   AF-A0A175Y634-F1
#
_cell.length_a   1.000
_cell.length_b   1.000
_cell.length_c   1.000
_cell.angle_alpha   90.00
_cell.angle_beta   90.00
_cell.angle_gamma   90.00
#
_symmetry.space_group_name_H-M   'P 1'
#
loop_
_entity.id
_entity.type
_entity.pdbx_description
1 polymer ?
#
loop_
_entity_poly.entity_id
_entity_poly.type
_entity_poly.pdbx_seq_one_letter_code
_entity_poly.pdbx_strand_id
1 'polypeptide(L)'
;MSGPAQDTGVLAQLMAQAAREGADLATMRGIAEEAGELSAMRALTRLGLSNEAARGDLAELRELLGAWRDAKRSAWKAAAGWCVRLAGALLLTGLAVKLGFGGWLE
;
A
#
# COMPACT_ATOMS: atom_id res chain seq x y z
N MET A 1 27.03 -16.20 3.81
CA MET A 1 26.24 -15.07 4.35
C MET A 1 27.15 -14.21 5.21
N SER A 2 27.58 -13.07 4.69
CA SER A 2 28.15 -12.00 5.52
C SER A 2 27.01 -11.44 6.38
N GLY A 3 27.26 -11.26 7.68
CA GLY A 3 26.24 -10.74 8.60
C GLY A 3 26.23 -9.21 8.63
N PRO A 4 25.16 -8.55 9.12
CA PRO A 4 25.03 -7.08 9.18
C PRO A 4 26.18 -6.37 9.94
N ALA A 5 26.87 -7.10 10.81
CA ALA A 5 28.07 -6.63 11.50
C ALA A 5 29.29 -6.50 10.56
N GLN A 6 29.39 -7.32 9.51
CA GLN A 6 30.45 -7.26 8.51
C GLN A 6 30.25 -6.06 7.57
N ASP A 7 29.02 -5.84 7.07
CA ASP A 7 28.67 -4.72 6.17
C ASP A 7 28.90 -3.35 6.86
N THR A 8 28.55 -3.24 8.15
CA THR A 8 28.85 -2.04 8.94
C THR A 8 30.37 -1.81 9.08
N GLY A 9 31.15 -2.89 9.17
CA GLY A 9 32.61 -2.83 9.20
C GLY A 9 33.22 -2.37 7.88
N VAL A 10 32.68 -2.84 6.76
CA VAL A 10 33.10 -2.44 5.40
C VAL A 10 32.83 -0.95 5.17
N LEU A 11 31.61 -0.48 5.47
CA LEU A 11 31.27 0.95 5.34
C LEU A 11 32.18 1.83 6.21
N ALA A 12 32.42 1.45 7.47
CA ALA A 12 33.31 2.18 8.38
C ALA A 12 34.74 2.24 7.85
N GLN A 13 35.23 1.15 7.24
CA GLN A 13 36.56 1.10 6.62
C GLN A 13 36.66 2.01 5.39
N LEU A 14 35.65 2.00 4.50
CA LEU A 14 35.61 2.88 3.32
C LEU A 14 35.56 4.36 3.72
N MET A 15 34.76 4.73 4.73
CA MET A 15 34.71 6.09 5.25
C MET A 15 36.05 6.54 5.86
N ALA A 16 36.73 5.65 6.60
CA ALA A 16 38.03 5.95 7.19
C ALA A 16 39.15 6.09 6.15
N GLN A 17 39.05 5.38 5.02
CA GLN A 17 39.98 5.54 3.89
C GLN A 17 39.73 6.87 3.16
N ALA A 18 38.48 7.15 2.81
CA ALA A 18 38.07 8.40 2.16
C ALA A 18 38.50 9.65 2.97
N ALA A 19 38.43 9.59 4.30
CA ALA A 19 38.84 10.68 5.18
C ALA A 19 40.36 10.94 5.19
N ARG A 20 41.18 9.91 4.93
CA ARG A 20 42.66 10.01 4.96
C ARG A 20 43.25 10.33 3.60
N GLU A 21 42.71 9.73 2.55
CA GLU A 21 43.30 9.76 1.21
C GLU A 21 42.55 10.68 0.23
N GLY A 22 41.38 11.20 0.64
CA GLY A 22 40.39 11.76 -0.28
C GLY A 22 39.65 10.65 -1.01
N ALA A 23 38.44 10.94 -1.51
CA ALA A 23 37.63 9.96 -2.22
C ALA A 23 37.46 10.35 -3.69
N ASP A 24 37.86 9.46 -4.59
CA ASP A 24 37.44 9.52 -5.98
C ASP A 24 35.97 9.10 -6.12
N LEU A 25 35.41 9.30 -7.32
CA LEU A 25 34.00 8.99 -7.59
C LEU A 25 33.67 7.50 -7.38
N ALA A 26 34.62 6.60 -7.66
CA ALA A 26 34.44 5.17 -7.45
C ALA A 26 34.29 4.85 -5.95
N THR A 27 35.14 5.42 -5.10
CA THR A 27 35.09 5.25 -3.65
C THR A 27 33.82 5.83 -3.05
N MET A 28 33.40 7.02 -3.48
CA MET A 28 32.13 7.62 -3.02
C MET A 28 30.91 6.79 -3.42
N ARG A 29 30.91 6.22 -4.62
CA ARG A 29 29.85 5.32 -5.07
C ARG A 29 29.79 4.04 -4.23
N GLY A 30 30.95 3.44 -3.92
CA GLY A 30 31.01 2.29 -3.02
C GLY A 30 30.45 2.59 -1.62
N ILE A 31 30.80 3.75 -1.05
CA ILE A 31 30.23 4.22 0.23
C ILE A 31 28.70 4.38 0.14
N ALA A 32 28.20 4.97 -0.95
CA ALA A 32 26.76 5.21 -1.14
C ALA A 32 25.97 3.91 -1.32
N GLU A 33 26.50 2.96 -2.11
CA GLU A 33 25.90 1.63 -2.31
C GLU A 33 25.83 0.87 -0.98
N GLU A 34 26.94 0.78 -0.25
CA GLU A 34 27.01 0.06 1.03
C GLU A 34 26.13 0.71 2.11
N ALA A 35 26.13 2.04 2.22
CA ALA A 35 25.25 2.75 3.14
C ALA A 35 23.76 2.58 2.78
N GLY A 36 23.44 2.54 1.49
CA GLY A 36 22.10 2.29 0.98
C GLY A 36 21.59 0.91 1.33
N GLU A 37 22.39 -0.14 1.08
CA GLU A 37 22.07 -1.52 1.42
C GLU A 37 21.89 -1.69 2.94
N LEU A 38 22.79 -1.14 3.74
CA LEU A 38 22.73 -1.20 5.20
C LEU A 38 21.48 -0.52 5.75
N SER A 39 21.10 0.64 5.20
CA SER A 39 19.90 1.37 5.58
C SER A 39 18.63 0.61 5.18
N ALA A 40 18.59 0.08 3.95
CA ALA A 40 17.47 -0.73 3.46
C ALA A 40 17.25 -1.97 4.34
N MET A 41 18.33 -2.67 4.69
CA MET A 41 18.27 -3.86 5.53
C MET A 41 17.81 -3.53 6.96
N ARG A 42 18.25 -2.39 7.52
CA ARG A 42 17.75 -1.88 8.82
C ARG A 42 16.27 -1.51 8.76
N ALA A 43 15.82 -0.87 7.68
CA ALA A 43 14.42 -0.52 7.48
C ALA A 43 13.55 -1.77 7.39
N LEU A 44 13.95 -2.76 6.57
CA LEU A 44 13.27 -4.05 6.47
C LEU A 44 13.24 -4.77 7.82
N THR A 45 14.34 -4.77 8.56
CA THR A 45 14.39 -5.39 9.90
C THR A 45 13.45 -4.69 10.88
N ARG A 46 13.39 -3.34 10.88
CA ARG A 46 12.45 -2.59 11.74
C ARG A 46 10.99 -2.84 11.38
N LEU A 47 10.72 -3.14 10.11
CA LEU A 47 9.40 -3.55 9.63
C LEU A 47 9.10 -5.04 9.88
N GLY A 48 10.06 -5.80 10.42
CA GLY A 48 9.94 -7.25 10.60
C GLY A 48 10.04 -8.07 9.30
N LEU A 49 10.49 -7.45 8.22
CA LEU A 49 10.52 -8.01 6.85
C LEU A 49 11.90 -8.57 6.45
N SER A 50 12.78 -8.82 7.41
CA SER A 50 14.14 -9.32 7.14
C SER A 50 14.23 -10.85 6.95
N ASN A 51 13.14 -11.58 7.18
CA ASN A 51 13.09 -13.04 7.03
C ASN A 51 12.66 -13.44 5.60
N GLU A 52 13.09 -14.62 5.15
CA GLU A 52 12.78 -15.15 3.80
C GLU A 52 11.27 -15.30 3.57
N ALA A 53 10.50 -15.61 4.62
CA ALA A 53 9.04 -15.73 4.54
C ALA A 53 8.32 -14.39 4.29
N ALA A 54 8.95 -13.26 4.62
CA ALA A 54 8.29 -11.94 4.60
C ALA A 54 7.79 -11.55 3.20
N ARG A 55 8.49 -12.00 2.14
CA ARG A 55 8.08 -11.74 0.75
C ARG A 55 6.75 -12.42 0.42
N GLY A 56 6.54 -13.65 0.92
CA GLY A 56 5.29 -14.40 0.74
C GLY A 56 4.14 -13.74 1.47
N ASP A 57 4.35 -13.41 2.75
CA ASP A 57 3.34 -12.77 3.59
C ASP A 57 2.85 -11.44 3.00
N LEU A 58 3.77 -10.61 2.48
CA LEU A 58 3.42 -9.36 1.79
C LEU A 58 2.60 -9.57 0.52
N ALA A 59 2.91 -10.63 -0.24
CA ALA A 59 2.14 -10.96 -1.44
C ALA A 59 0.71 -11.38 -1.08
N GLU A 60 0.55 -12.20 -0.04
CA GLU A 60 -0.74 -12.63 0.46
C GLU A 60 -1.56 -11.47 1.04
N LEU A 61 -0.95 -10.60 1.85
CA LEU A 61 -1.61 -9.38 2.35
C LEU A 61 -2.08 -8.47 1.21
N ARG A 62 -1.28 -8.35 0.14
CA ARG A 62 -1.65 -7.55 -1.03
C ARG A 62 -2.82 -8.16 -1.78
N GLU A 63 -2.88 -9.48 -1.86
CA GLU A 63 -4.00 -10.21 -2.45
C GLU A 63 -5.28 -10.03 -1.62
N LEU A 64 -5.20 -10.20 -0.30
CA LEU A 64 -6.32 -9.96 0.61
C LEU A 64 -6.83 -8.51 0.54
N LEU A 65 -5.92 -7.52 0.49
CA LEU A 65 -6.28 -6.11 0.29
C LEU A 65 -6.91 -5.86 -1.08
N GLY A 66 -6.45 -6.58 -2.11
CA GLY A 66 -7.06 -6.60 -3.43
C GLY A 66 -8.52 -7.04 -3.35
N ALA A 67 -8.76 -8.22 -2.79
CA ALA A 67 -10.10 -8.78 -2.59
C ALA A 67 -11.00 -7.87 -1.74
N TRP A 68 -10.47 -7.29 -0.65
CA TRP A 68 -11.22 -6.36 0.19
C TRP A 68 -11.59 -5.07 -0.56
N ARG A 69 -10.68 -4.51 -1.35
CA ARG A 69 -10.95 -3.31 -2.15
C ARG A 69 -12.03 -3.57 -3.21
N ASP A 70 -11.99 -4.74 -3.82
CA ASP A 70 -13.00 -5.14 -4.81
C ASP A 70 -14.36 -5.37 -4.14
N ALA A 71 -14.38 -6.03 -2.98
CA ALA A 71 -15.59 -6.18 -2.17
C ALA A 71 -16.18 -4.81 -1.76
N LYS A 72 -15.32 -3.87 -1.32
CA LYS A 72 -15.76 -2.50 -0.99
C LYS A 72 -16.35 -1.77 -2.19
N ARG A 73 -15.73 -1.89 -3.37
CA ARG A 73 -16.26 -1.31 -4.61
C ARG A 73 -17.60 -1.94 -4.99
N SER A 74 -17.74 -3.26 -4.83
CA SER A 74 -18.99 -3.98 -5.06
C SER A 74 -20.11 -3.49 -4.12
N ALA A 75 -19.80 -3.36 -2.82
CA ALA A 75 -20.74 -2.86 -1.83
C ALA A 75 -21.22 -1.43 -2.16
N TRP A 76 -20.30 -0.53 -2.56
CA TRP A 76 -20.67 0.82 -2.99
C TRP A 76 -21.56 0.84 -4.23
N LYS A 77 -21.29 -0.03 -5.21
CA LYS A 77 -22.13 -0.15 -6.42
C LYS A 77 -23.54 -0.66 -6.06
N ALA A 78 -23.63 -1.65 -5.19
CA ALA A 78 -24.91 -2.17 -4.70
C ALA A 78 -25.69 -1.11 -3.92
N ALA A 79 -25.02 -0.39 -3.02
CA ALA A 79 -25.62 0.71 -2.26
C ALA A 79 -26.15 1.81 -3.20
N ALA A 80 -25.36 2.24 -4.17
CA ALA A 80 -25.79 3.23 -5.17
C ALA A 80 -27.02 2.75 -5.97
N GLY A 81 -27.03 1.48 -6.39
CA GLY A 81 -28.18 0.88 -7.07
C GLY A 81 -29.44 0.85 -6.21
N TRP A 82 -29.31 0.56 -4.92
CA TRP A 82 -30.42 0.60 -3.95
C TRP A 82 -30.92 2.02 -3.73
N CYS A 83 -30.02 3.00 -3.61
CA CYS A 83 -30.39 4.41 -3.48
C CYS A 83 -31.18 4.92 -4.69
N VAL A 84 -30.75 4.58 -5.92
CA VAL A 84 -31.48 4.96 -7.14
C VAL A 84 -32.86 4.29 -7.18
N ARG A 85 -32.96 3.02 -6.79
CA ARG A 85 -34.25 2.32 -6.68
C ARG A 85 -35.20 2.98 -5.69
N LEU A 86 -34.70 3.31 -4.49
CA LEU A 86 -35.48 4.02 -3.47
C LEU A 86 -35.91 5.41 -3.96
N ALA A 87 -35.01 6.16 -4.57
CA ALA A 87 -35.32 7.47 -5.13
C ALA A 87 -36.39 7.38 -6.23
N GLY A 88 -36.27 6.40 -7.14
CA GLY A 88 -37.27 6.16 -8.17
C GLY A 88 -38.64 5.75 -7.61
N ALA A 89 -38.66 4.86 -6.61
CA ALA A 89 -39.88 4.47 -5.92
C ALA A 89 -40.54 5.67 -5.23
N LEU A 90 -39.77 6.48 -4.51
CA LEU A 90 -40.26 7.70 -3.86
C LEU A 90 -40.78 8.72 -4.88
N LEU A 91 -40.11 8.87 -6.02
CA LEU A 91 -40.54 9.76 -7.11
C LEU A 91 -41.88 9.29 -7.69
N LEU A 92 -42.03 8.00 -8.00
CA LEU A 92 -43.29 7.44 -8.49
C LEU A 92 -44.41 7.57 -7.46
N THR A 93 -44.13 7.29 -6.19
CA THR A 93 -45.10 7.48 -5.10
C THR A 93 -45.53 8.94 -4.99
N GLY A 94 -44.59 9.88 -5.01
CA GLY A 94 -44.91 11.32 -5.00
C GLY A 94 -45.72 11.75 -6.22
N LEU A 95 -45.43 11.17 -7.39
CA LEU A 95 -46.16 11.43 -8.62
C LEU A 95 -47.59 10.88 -8.55
N ALA A 96 -47.78 9.65 -8.04
CA ALA A 96 -49.10 9.06 -7.84
C ALA A 96 -49.99 9.89 -6.89
N VAL A 97 -49.41 10.40 -5.80
CA VAL A 97 -50.08 11.32 -4.87
C VAL A 97 -50.44 12.63 -5.58
N LYS A 98 -49.52 13.21 -6.36
CA LYS A 98 -49.74 14.49 -7.05
C LYS A 98 -50.76 14.40 -8.20
N LEU A 99 -50.77 13.30 -8.96
CA LEU A 99 -51.71 13.08 -10.05
C LEU A 99 -53.07 12.54 -9.58
N GLY A 100 -53.27 12.28 -8.28
CA GLY A 100 -54.57 11.93 -7.73
C GLY A 100 -55.02 10.51 -8.07
N PHE A 101 -54.10 9.53 -8.12
CA PHE A 101 -54.45 8.12 -8.36
C PHE A 101 -55.35 7.51 -7.27
N GLY A 102 -55.55 8.19 -6.14
CA GLY A 102 -56.55 7.84 -5.14
C GLY A 102 -58.01 8.01 -5.61
N GLY A 103 -58.26 8.81 -6.65
CA GLY A 103 -59.61 9.01 -7.20
C GLY A 103 -60.01 8.04 -8.32
N TRP A 104 -59.10 7.16 -8.78
CA TRP A 104 -59.38 6.17 -9.83
C TRP A 104 -59.78 4.79 -9.30
N LEU A 105 -59.71 4.60 -7.97
CA LEU A 105 -60.01 3.36 -7.27
C LEU A 105 -61.38 3.37 -6.58
N GLU A 106 -62.18 4.42 -6.77
CA GLU A 106 -63.62 4.48 -6.45
C GLU A 106 -64.47 4.19 -7.70
#